data_AF-W4LNV5-F1
#
_entry.id   AF-W4LNV5-F1
#
_cell.length_a   1.000
_cell.length_b   1.000
_cell.length_c   1.000
_cell.angle_alpha   90.00
_cell.angle_beta   90.00
_cell.angle_gamma   90.00
#
_symmetry.space_group_name_H-M   'P 1'
#
loop_
_entity.id
_entity.type
_entity.pdbx_description
1 polymer ?
#
loop_
_entity_poly.entity_id
_entity_poly.type
_entity_poly.pdbx_seq_one_letter_code
_entity_poly.pdbx_strand_id
1 'polypeptide(L)'
;MEAEEIEGLEQGIADFRGGLYFEAHDAWEEVWRELSGRRRLFWQAMIQLAVGTHHWNNGNRRGCQSVWNKALNKCDTLGLQYDTDVPDPLLCLIAVLYDCLVALEEERDPLPLITDFAATTLSDQWATFA
;
A
#
# COMPACT_ATOMS: atom_id res chain seq x y z
N MET A 1 -1.06 19.37 2.92
CA MET A 1 -1.20 18.87 1.55
C MET A 1 -2.13 19.79 0.82
N GLU A 2 -1.88 19.99 -0.45
CA GLU A 2 -2.76 20.73 -1.35
C GLU A 2 -3.98 19.87 -1.71
N ALA A 3 -5.06 20.51 -2.16
CA ALA A 3 -6.30 19.79 -2.49
C ALA A 3 -6.07 18.76 -3.62
N GLU A 4 -5.25 19.11 -4.61
CA GLU A 4 -4.89 18.25 -5.73
C GLU A 4 -4.10 16.99 -5.29
N GLU A 5 -3.23 17.11 -4.29
CA GLU A 5 -2.53 15.96 -3.71
C GLU A 5 -3.52 14.99 -3.03
N ILE A 6 -4.52 15.52 -2.31
CA ILE A 6 -5.54 14.69 -1.66
C ILE A 6 -6.39 13.99 -2.71
N GLU A 7 -6.85 14.71 -3.73
CA GLU A 7 -7.66 14.15 -4.82
C GLU A 7 -6.92 13.02 -5.55
N GLY A 8 -5.63 13.17 -5.85
CA GLY A 8 -4.83 12.11 -6.47
C GLY A 8 -4.69 10.85 -5.60
N LEU A 9 -4.59 11.01 -4.28
CA LEU A 9 -4.55 9.89 -3.34
C LEU A 9 -5.90 9.19 -3.21
N GLU A 10 -6.99 9.96 -3.12
CA GLU A 10 -8.36 9.43 -3.10
C GLU A 10 -8.69 8.69 -4.40
N GLN A 11 -8.27 9.21 -5.54
CA GLN A 11 -8.43 8.55 -6.84
C GLN A 11 -7.72 7.20 -6.85
N GLY A 12 -6.44 7.13 -6.44
CA GLY A 12 -5.75 5.85 -6.37
C GLY A 12 -6.33 4.88 -5.33
N ILE A 13 -6.95 5.38 -4.25
CA ILE A 13 -7.72 4.54 -3.30
C ILE A 13 -8.94 3.94 -3.99
N ALA A 14 -9.69 4.72 -4.76
CA ALA A 14 -10.83 4.25 -5.53
C ALA A 14 -10.41 3.20 -6.57
N ASP A 15 -9.30 3.43 -7.28
CA ASP A 15 -8.76 2.49 -8.26
C ASP A 15 -8.30 1.18 -7.60
N PHE A 16 -7.60 1.26 -6.46
CA PHE A 16 -7.16 0.07 -5.72
C PHE A 16 -8.36 -0.77 -5.24
N ARG A 17 -9.40 -0.12 -4.72
CA ARG A 17 -10.67 -0.75 -4.35
C ARG A 17 -11.39 -1.38 -5.54
N GLY A 18 -11.26 -0.79 -6.73
CA GLY A 18 -11.76 -1.32 -7.99
C GLY A 18 -10.95 -2.48 -8.57
N GLY A 19 -9.82 -2.86 -7.96
CA GLY A 19 -8.90 -3.87 -8.49
C GLY A 19 -8.02 -3.36 -9.63
N LEU A 20 -8.01 -2.04 -9.88
CA LEU A 20 -7.19 -1.35 -10.86
C LEU A 20 -5.82 -1.00 -10.25
N TYR A 21 -5.05 -2.04 -9.92
CA TYR A 21 -3.84 -1.90 -9.10
C TYR A 21 -2.71 -1.13 -9.80
N PHE A 22 -2.67 -1.12 -11.13
CA PHE A 22 -1.65 -0.36 -11.87
C PHE A 22 -2.03 1.12 -11.95
N GLU A 23 -3.30 1.41 -12.17
CA GLU A 23 -3.87 2.76 -12.17
C GLU A 23 -3.71 3.41 -10.79
N ALA A 24 -3.99 2.66 -9.72
CA ALA A 24 -3.71 3.09 -8.35
C ALA A 24 -2.24 3.41 -8.10
N HIS A 25 -1.33 2.58 -8.64
CA HIS A 25 0.10 2.82 -8.57
C HIS A 25 0.48 4.15 -9.23
N ASP A 26 0.01 4.39 -10.46
CA ASP A 26 0.36 5.59 -11.22
C ASP A 26 -0.19 6.86 -10.55
N ALA A 27 -1.45 6.84 -10.11
CA ALA A 27 -2.08 7.96 -9.41
C ALA A 27 -1.33 8.33 -8.11
N TRP A 28 -0.95 7.32 -7.32
CA TRP A 28 -0.18 7.55 -6.11
C TRP A 28 1.28 7.95 -6.38
N GLU A 29 1.92 7.44 -7.43
CA GLU A 29 3.31 7.79 -7.77
C GLU A 29 3.44 9.27 -8.12
N GLU A 30 2.45 9.83 -8.83
CA GLU A 30 2.41 11.25 -9.18
C GLU A 30 2.43 12.13 -7.93
N VAL A 31 1.51 11.90 -6.98
CA VAL A 31 1.45 12.65 -5.71
C VAL A 31 2.70 12.39 -4.85
N TRP A 32 3.15 11.13 -4.79
CA TRP A 32 4.28 10.72 -3.95
C TRP A 32 5.56 11.48 -4.24
N ARG A 33 5.76 11.96 -5.47
CA ARG A 33 6.96 12.73 -5.86
C ARG A 33 7.10 14.00 -5.03
N GLU A 34 5.99 14.66 -4.71
CA GLU A 34 5.93 15.90 -3.94
C GLU A 34 5.90 15.67 -2.42
N LEU A 35 5.53 14.46 -1.98
CA LEU A 35 5.48 14.13 -0.56
C LEU A 35 6.88 14.04 0.08
N SER A 36 6.94 14.39 1.36
CA SER A 36 8.14 14.30 2.21
C SER A 36 7.87 13.64 3.56
N GLY A 37 8.94 13.30 4.29
CA GLY A 37 8.86 12.75 5.64
C GLY A 37 8.09 11.43 5.73
N ARG A 38 7.25 11.31 6.77
CA ARG A 38 6.46 10.11 7.07
C ARG A 38 5.49 9.74 5.95
N ARG A 39 4.81 10.72 5.36
CA ARG A 39 3.88 10.50 4.24
C ARG A 39 4.56 9.87 3.05
N ARG A 40 5.74 10.37 2.71
CA ARG A 40 6.50 9.84 1.59
C ARG A 40 6.79 8.36 1.77
N LEU A 41 7.20 7.93 2.97
CA LEU A 41 7.48 6.52 3.25
C LEU A 41 6.21 5.66 3.20
N PHE A 42 5.13 6.16 3.83
CA PHE A 42 3.85 5.46 3.87
C PHE A 42 3.28 5.23 2.47
N TRP A 43 3.14 6.29 1.68
CA TRP A 43 2.62 6.20 0.32
C TRP A 43 3.52 5.40 -0.61
N GLN A 44 4.83 5.39 -0.38
CA GLN A 44 5.71 4.50 -1.13
C GLN A 44 5.49 3.02 -0.82
N ALA A 45 5.04 2.67 0.39
CA ALA A 45 4.66 1.31 0.71
C ALA A 45 3.31 0.94 0.07
N MET A 46 2.34 1.87 0.04
CA MET A 46 1.06 1.69 -0.69
C MET A 46 1.27 1.48 -2.19
N ILE A 47 2.10 2.30 -2.83
CA ILE A 47 2.51 2.14 -4.24
C ILE A 47 3.13 0.76 -4.49
N GLN A 48 3.95 0.29 -3.55
CA GLN A 48 4.59 -1.03 -3.64
C GLN A 48 3.61 -2.18 -3.41
N LEU A 49 2.60 -2.01 -2.55
CA LEU A 49 1.50 -2.95 -2.41
C LEU A 49 0.73 -3.09 -3.75
N ALA A 50 0.40 -1.96 -4.38
CA ALA A 50 -0.32 -1.91 -5.65
C ALA A 50 0.45 -2.58 -6.79
N VAL A 51 1.69 -2.17 -7.06
CA VAL A 51 2.49 -2.78 -8.14
C VAL A 51 2.84 -4.25 -7.86
N GLY A 52 2.99 -4.64 -6.59
CA GLY A 52 3.17 -6.05 -6.23
C GLY A 52 1.92 -6.88 -6.52
N THR A 53 0.73 -6.33 -6.26
CA THR A 53 -0.53 -6.97 -6.65
C THR A 53 -0.67 -7.07 -8.17
N HIS A 54 -0.28 -6.03 -8.92
CA HIS A 54 -0.22 -6.09 -10.38
C HIS A 54 0.77 -7.16 -10.88
N HIS A 55 1.95 -7.29 -10.26
CA HIS A 55 2.89 -8.36 -10.56
C HIS A 55 2.31 -9.74 -10.33
N TRP A 56 1.56 -9.93 -9.24
CA TRP A 56 0.85 -11.18 -8.97
C TRP A 56 -0.14 -11.52 -10.09
N ASN A 57 -1.00 -10.57 -10.48
CA ASN A 57 -1.99 -10.76 -11.54
C ASN A 57 -1.36 -11.14 -12.89
N ASN A 58 -0.14 -10.65 -13.15
CA ASN A 58 0.62 -10.98 -14.37
C ASN A 58 1.48 -12.26 -14.24
N GLY A 59 1.33 -13.04 -13.16
CA GLY A 59 2.10 -14.26 -12.91
C GLY A 59 3.55 -14.04 -12.46
N ASN A 60 3.96 -12.80 -12.20
CA ASN A 60 5.30 -12.46 -11.72
C ASN A 60 5.39 -12.59 -10.19
N ARG A 61 5.38 -13.83 -9.69
CA ARG A 61 5.44 -14.14 -8.25
C ARG A 61 6.69 -13.59 -7.56
N ARG A 62 7.86 -13.73 -8.21
CA ARG A 62 9.14 -13.23 -7.66
C ARG A 62 9.16 -11.71 -7.56
N GLY A 63 8.64 -11.01 -8.57
CA GLY A 63 8.51 -9.56 -8.54
C GLY A 63 7.57 -9.09 -7.44
N CYS A 64 6.41 -9.74 -7.31
CA CYS A 64 5.45 -9.49 -6.24
C CYS A 64 6.11 -9.63 -4.85
N GLN A 65 6.72 -10.78 -4.56
CA GLN A 65 7.39 -11.01 -3.28
C GLN A 65 8.51 -9.99 -3.02
N SER A 66 9.33 -9.68 -4.03
CA SER A 66 10.43 -8.72 -3.90
C SER A 66 9.94 -7.33 -3.53
N VAL A 67 8.85 -6.86 -4.15
CA VAL A 67 8.35 -5.49 -3.92
C VAL A 67 7.55 -5.38 -2.63
N TRP A 68 6.79 -6.40 -2.24
CA TRP A 68 6.09 -6.42 -0.95
C TRP A 68 7.04 -6.50 0.24
N ASN A 69 8.15 -7.24 0.14
CA ASN A 69 9.20 -7.19 1.17
C ASN A 69 9.78 -5.77 1.32
N LYS A 70 9.98 -5.04 0.23
CA LYS A 70 10.42 -3.64 0.28
C LYS A 70 9.35 -2.73 0.91
N ALA A 71 8.07 -2.99 0.64
CA ALA A 71 6.96 -2.25 1.26
C ALA A 71 6.94 -2.45 2.77
N LEU A 72 7.08 -3.69 3.23
CA LEU A 72 7.09 -4.02 4.66
C LEU A 72 8.27 -3.35 5.38
N ASN A 73 9.49 -3.43 4.81
CA ASN A 73 10.67 -2.74 5.36
C ASN A 73 10.47 -1.22 5.53
N LYS A 74 9.69 -0.58 4.65
CA LYS A 74 9.37 0.85 4.79
C LYS A 74 8.37 1.10 5.89
N CYS A 75 7.38 0.22 6.04
CA CYS A 75 6.44 0.28 7.14
C CYS A 75 7.16 0.10 8.48
N ASP A 76 8.11 -0.84 8.58
CA ASP A 76 8.94 -1.02 9.76
C ASP A 76 9.79 0.23 10.06
N THR A 77 10.45 0.76 9.02
CA THR A 77 11.25 2.00 9.14
C THR A 77 10.40 3.19 9.60
N LEU A 78 9.16 3.28 9.10
CA LEU A 78 8.21 4.32 9.50
C LEU A 78 7.69 4.08 10.92
N GLY A 79 7.43 2.83 11.29
CA GLY A 79 6.99 2.42 12.63
C GLY A 79 7.97 2.83 13.72
N LEU A 80 9.29 2.71 13.46
CA LEU A 80 10.34 3.17 14.36
C LEU A 80 10.34 4.69 14.62
N GLN A 81 9.60 5.48 13.83
CA GLN A 81 9.46 6.92 14.05
C GLN A 81 8.31 7.25 14.99
N TYR A 82 7.53 6.27 15.44
CA TYR A 82 6.47 6.40 16.42
C TYR A 82 6.91 5.74 17.73
N ASP A 83 6.74 6.44 18.87
CA ASP A 83 7.16 5.92 20.17
C ASP A 83 6.17 4.90 20.76
N THR A 84 4.86 5.21 20.75
CA THR A 84 3.82 4.37 21.37
C THR A 84 2.51 4.35 20.57
N ASP A 85 2.17 5.45 19.91
CA ASP A 85 0.92 5.58 19.14
C ASP A 85 1.18 5.43 17.64
N VAL A 86 1.40 4.18 17.20
CA VAL A 86 1.48 3.85 15.77
C VAL A 86 0.09 3.99 15.15
N PRO A 87 -0.10 4.80 14.09
CA PRO A 87 -1.42 5.02 13.53
C PRO A 87 -2.02 3.78 12.87
N ASP A 88 -3.34 3.61 12.99
CA ASP A 88 -4.08 2.48 12.42
C ASP A 88 -3.77 2.23 10.93
N PRO A 89 -3.70 3.24 10.03
CA PRO A 89 -3.36 2.98 8.64
C PRO A 89 -2.03 2.25 8.43
N LEU A 90 -1.02 2.58 9.25
CA LEU A 90 0.28 1.92 9.20
C LEU A 90 0.20 0.48 9.73
N LEU A 91 -0.50 0.27 10.85
CA LEU A 91 -0.69 -1.07 11.41
C LEU A 91 -1.45 -1.99 10.45
N CYS A 92 -2.52 -1.48 9.82
CA CYS A 92 -3.30 -2.20 8.83
C CYS A 92 -2.49 -2.54 7.58
N LEU A 93 -1.65 -1.61 7.10
CA LEU A 93 -0.77 -1.85 5.96
C LEU A 93 0.30 -2.92 6.27
N ILE A 94 0.88 -2.89 7.48
CA ILE A 94 1.81 -3.92 7.94
C ILE A 94 1.13 -5.29 7.96
N ALA A 95 -0.07 -5.36 8.54
CA ALA A 95 -0.81 -6.61 8.66
C ALA A 95 -1.11 -7.24 7.29
N VAL A 96 -1.68 -6.48 6.35
CA VAL A 96 -1.99 -7.02 5.02
C VAL A 96 -0.74 -7.44 4.25
N LEU A 97 0.37 -6.68 4.35
CA LEU A 97 1.64 -7.05 3.71
C LEU A 97 2.21 -8.34 4.30
N TYR A 98 2.17 -8.48 5.62
CA TYR A 98 2.64 -9.68 6.31
C TYR A 98 1.81 -10.90 5.90
N ASP A 99 0.48 -10.82 5.97
CA ASP A 99 -0.42 -11.92 5.62
C ASP A 99 -0.26 -12.33 4.15
N CYS A 100 -0.06 -11.35 3.25
CA CYS A 100 0.20 -11.59 1.85
C CYS A 100 1.55 -12.29 1.61
N LEU A 101 2.61 -11.90 2.32
CA LEU A 101 3.91 -12.56 2.23
C LEU A 101 3.85 -13.99 2.77
N VAL A 102 3.16 -14.23 3.88
CA VAL A 102 2.90 -15.58 4.41
C VAL A 102 2.12 -16.41 3.38
N ALA A 103 1.09 -15.85 2.74
CA ALA A 103 0.35 -16.54 1.68
C ALA A 103 1.26 -16.94 0.51
N LEU A 104 2.18 -16.07 0.09
CA LEU A 104 3.16 -16.41 -0.96
C LEU A 104 4.11 -17.53 -0.56
N GLU A 105 4.60 -17.54 0.69
CA GLU A 105 5.47 -18.58 1.23
C GLU A 105 4.76 -19.94 1.29
N GLU A 106 3.47 -19.94 1.58
CA GLU A 106 2.61 -21.14 1.60
C GLU A 106 2.03 -21.50 0.22
N GLU A 107 2.49 -20.84 -0.84
CA GLU A 107 2.01 -21.01 -2.23
C GLU A 107 0.50 -20.76 -2.42
N ARG A 108 -0.12 -20.00 -1.51
CA ARG A 108 -1.53 -19.59 -1.57
C ARG A 108 -1.73 -18.32 -2.39
N ASP A 109 -2.95 -18.12 -2.86
CA ASP A 109 -3.35 -16.87 -3.51
C ASP A 109 -3.54 -15.75 -2.47
N PRO A 110 -2.78 -14.64 -2.54
CA PRO A 110 -2.93 -13.50 -1.64
C PRO A 110 -4.08 -12.56 -2.06
N LEU A 111 -4.65 -12.69 -3.26
CA LEU A 111 -5.65 -11.74 -3.76
C LEU A 111 -6.91 -11.63 -2.87
N PRO A 112 -7.42 -12.71 -2.23
CA PRO A 112 -8.50 -12.59 -1.25
C PRO A 112 -8.17 -11.67 -0.06
N LEU A 113 -6.91 -11.64 0.39
CA LEU A 113 -6.47 -10.76 1.48
C LEU A 113 -6.43 -9.30 1.03
N ILE A 114 -5.92 -9.05 -0.18
CA ILE A 114 -5.88 -7.71 -0.78
C ILE A 114 -7.28 -7.15 -1.01
N THR A 115 -8.19 -7.98 -1.53
CA THR A 115 -9.57 -7.57 -1.81
C THR A 115 -10.37 -7.31 -0.53
N ASP A 116 -10.20 -8.13 0.50
CA ASP A 116 -10.78 -7.89 1.82
C ASP A 116 -10.24 -6.62 2.47
N PHE A 117 -8.92 -6.41 2.47
CA PHE A 117 -8.29 -5.17 2.94
C PHE A 117 -8.85 -3.94 2.20
N ALA A 118 -8.95 -3.99 0.88
CA ALA A 118 -9.46 -2.89 0.09
C ALA A 118 -10.92 -2.57 0.42
N ALA A 119 -11.75 -3.59 0.64
CA ALA A 119 -13.18 -3.45 0.89
C ALA A 119 -13.51 -3.01 2.34
N THR A 120 -12.73 -3.46 3.31
CA THR A 120 -13.09 -3.33 4.74
C THR A 120 -12.22 -2.34 5.50
N THR A 121 -10.99 -2.08 5.04
CA THR A 121 -9.96 -1.39 5.82
C THR A 121 -9.46 -0.12 5.15
N LEU A 122 -9.14 -0.18 3.85
CA LEU A 122 -8.70 0.98 3.09
C LEU A 122 -9.83 2.01 3.03
N SER A 123 -9.55 3.27 3.37
CA SER A 123 -10.52 4.37 3.49
C SER A 123 -9.98 5.64 2.85
N ASP A 124 -10.84 6.48 2.26
CA ASP A 124 -10.44 7.76 1.66
C ASP A 124 -9.84 8.72 2.71
N GLN A 125 -10.18 8.52 3.99
CA GLN A 125 -9.55 9.24 5.10
C GLN A 125 -8.01 9.04 5.15
N TRP A 126 -7.49 7.96 4.56
CA TRP A 126 -6.06 7.71 4.44
C TRP A 126 -5.36 8.72 3.52
N ALA A 127 -6.07 9.36 2.58
CA ALA A 127 -5.51 10.44 1.77
C ALA A 127 -5.07 11.65 2.61
N THR A 128 -5.72 11.87 3.74
CA THR A 128 -5.34 12.92 4.70
C THR A 128 -4.37 12.42 5.77
N PHE A 129 -4.11 11.12 5.81
CA PHE A 129 -3.14 10.51 6.70
C PHE A 129 -1.73 10.68 6.13
N ALA A 130 -0.92 11.44 6.85
CA ALA A 130 0.46 11.13 7.29
C ALA A 130 1.22 12.39 7.73
#